data_AF-A0A250IW54-F1
#
_entry.id   AF-A0A250IW54-F1
#
_cell.length_a   1.000
_cell.length_b   1.000
_cell.length_c   1.000
_cell.angle_alpha   90.00
_cell.angle_beta   90.00
_cell.angle_gamma   90.00
#
_symmetry.space_group_name_H-M   'P 1'
#
loop_
_entity.id
_entity.type
_entity.pdbx_description
1 polymer ?
#
loop_
_entity_poly.entity_id
_entity_poly.type
_entity_poly.pdbx_seq_one_letter_code
_entity_poly.pdbx_strand_id
1 'polypeptide(L)'
;MRRSAVLCLGFSALLALAGCKNPCRQLSELYCDCLDEYQRADCVLEVANRERNVEPTDADLMACEQRLETCTIQADNRASCDILQTDEGKLACGLSR
;
A
#
# COMPACT_ATOMS: atom_id res chain seq x y z
N MET A 1 52.56 -21.04 9.84
CA MET A 1 52.09 -19.78 10.47
C MET A 1 51.04 -19.15 9.56
N ARG A 2 49.98 -18.54 10.15
CA ARG A 2 48.80 -17.87 9.54
C ARG A 2 47.75 -18.83 8.96
N ARG A 3 46.74 -19.34 9.70
CA ARG A 3 45.61 -18.73 10.44
C ARG A 3 44.67 -17.83 9.61
N SER A 4 43.47 -18.38 9.41
CA SER A 4 42.15 -17.74 9.44
C SER A 4 41.70 -16.89 8.24
N ALA A 5 40.62 -17.34 7.57
CA ALA A 5 39.32 -16.68 7.64
C ALA A 5 38.26 -17.50 6.86
N VAL A 6 37.39 -18.17 7.61
CA VAL A 6 36.09 -18.64 7.12
C VAL A 6 35.21 -17.39 6.98
N LEU A 7 34.84 -17.03 5.76
CA LEU A 7 33.86 -15.98 5.50
C LEU A 7 32.52 -16.65 5.16
N CYS A 8 31.79 -16.98 6.23
CA CYS A 8 30.35 -17.20 6.16
C CYS A 8 29.68 -15.86 5.81
N LEU A 9 29.38 -15.63 4.54
CA LEU A 9 28.44 -14.58 4.13
C LEU A 9 27.05 -15.21 4.00
N GLY A 10 26.47 -15.53 5.15
CA GLY A 10 25.02 -15.65 5.26
C GLY A 10 24.46 -14.25 5.15
N PHE A 11 23.98 -13.88 3.97
CA PHE A 11 23.22 -12.64 3.82
C PHE A 11 21.85 -12.85 4.43
N SER A 12 21.74 -12.32 5.65
CA SER A 12 20.56 -12.23 6.46
C SER A 12 19.36 -11.81 5.62
N ALA A 13 18.30 -12.63 5.71
CA ALA A 13 16.95 -12.22 5.36
C ALA A 13 16.70 -10.84 6.00
N LEU A 14 16.45 -9.83 5.16
CA LEU A 14 15.95 -8.54 5.61
C LEU A 14 14.56 -8.78 6.19
N LEU A 15 14.53 -9.01 7.49
CA LEU A 15 13.37 -8.83 8.34
C LEU A 15 13.01 -7.33 8.32
N ALA A 16 12.27 -6.93 7.30
CA ALA A 16 11.55 -5.65 7.27
C ALA A 16 10.39 -5.73 8.30
N LEU A 17 10.74 -5.63 9.58
CA LEU A 17 9.79 -5.55 10.70
C LEU A 17 9.48 -4.12 11.12
N ALA A 18 9.49 -3.17 10.18
CA ALA A 18 8.72 -1.96 10.32
C ALA A 18 7.33 -2.27 9.76
N GLY A 19 6.40 -2.74 10.61
CA GLY A 19 5.02 -3.17 10.28
C GLY A 19 4.54 -2.77 8.87
N CYS A 20 4.96 -3.55 7.86
CA CYS A 20 4.79 -3.18 6.47
C CYS A 20 3.31 -3.31 6.15
N LYS A 21 2.64 -2.15 6.11
CA LYS A 21 1.36 -1.94 5.45
C LYS A 21 1.33 -2.77 4.17
N ASN A 22 0.49 -3.80 4.01
CA ASN A 22 0.30 -4.41 2.69
C ASN A 22 0.00 -3.25 1.70
N PRO A 23 0.72 -3.12 0.58
CA PRO A 23 0.57 -1.98 -0.34
C PRO A 23 -0.88 -1.80 -0.80
N CYS A 24 -1.62 -2.90 -1.00
CA CYS A 24 -3.03 -2.83 -1.36
C CYS A 24 -3.91 -2.29 -0.23
N ARG A 25 -3.60 -2.63 1.02
CA ARG A 25 -4.27 -2.05 2.19
C ARG A 25 -3.93 -0.56 2.33
N GLN A 26 -2.68 -0.19 2.13
CA GLN A 26 -2.27 1.23 2.18
C GLN A 26 -3.01 2.06 1.13
N LEU A 27 -3.06 1.58 -0.12
CA LEU A 27 -3.76 2.27 -1.20
C LEU A 27 -5.27 2.41 -0.91
N SER A 28 -5.88 1.36 -0.37
CA SER A 28 -7.30 1.38 -0.04
C SER A 28 -7.61 2.31 1.13
N GLU A 29 -6.72 2.40 2.13
CA GLU A 29 -6.89 3.36 3.22
C GLU A 29 -6.69 4.81 2.77
N LEU A 30 -5.79 5.09 1.82
CA LEU A 30 -5.69 6.42 1.18
C LEU A 30 -7.02 6.83 0.52
N TYR A 31 -7.71 5.88 -0.11
CA TYR A 31 -9.05 6.13 -0.64
C TYR A 31 -10.07 6.40 0.48
N CYS A 32 -10.02 5.67 1.59
CA CYS A 32 -10.91 5.91 2.73
C CYS A 32 -10.75 7.32 3.32
N ASP A 33 -9.55 7.91 3.26
CA ASP A 33 -9.30 9.29 3.71
C ASP A 33 -10.01 10.33 2.83
N CYS A 34 -10.42 9.97 1.61
CA CYS A 34 -11.20 10.82 0.72
C CYS A 34 -12.70 10.78 0.98
N LEU A 35 -13.19 9.85 1.79
CA LEU A 35 -14.60 9.78 2.15
C LEU A 35 -14.95 10.83 3.21
N ASP A 36 -16.24 11.03 3.43
CA ASP A 36 -16.71 11.83 4.56
C ASP A 36 -16.46 11.10 5.89
N GLU A 37 -16.32 11.88 6.98
CA GLU A 37 -15.92 11.38 8.31
C GLU A 37 -16.81 10.22 8.78
N TYR A 38 -18.11 10.28 8.50
CA TYR A 38 -19.08 9.26 8.90
C TYR A 38 -18.94 7.94 8.12
N GLN A 39 -18.32 7.94 6.93
CA GLN A 39 -18.10 6.75 6.10
C GLN A 39 -16.67 6.19 6.26
N ARG A 40 -15.73 7.03 6.69
CA ARG A 40 -14.31 6.69 6.79
C ARG A 40 -14.08 5.51 7.73
N ALA A 41 -14.73 5.50 8.90
CA ALA A 41 -14.56 4.43 9.87
C ALA A 41 -14.98 3.06 9.32
N ASP A 42 -16.14 3.01 8.66
CA ASP A 42 -16.65 1.80 8.01
C ASP A 42 -15.74 1.37 6.86
N CYS A 43 -15.25 2.32 6.04
CA CYS A 43 -14.32 2.02 4.95
C CYS A 43 -13.02 1.36 5.46
N VAL A 44 -12.39 1.94 6.49
CA VAL A 44 -11.15 1.39 7.06
C VAL A 44 -11.40 0.00 7.65
N LEU A 45 -12.56 -0.22 8.28
CA LEU A 45 -12.96 -1.53 8.79
C LEU A 45 -13.11 -2.55 7.67
N GLU A 46 -13.78 -2.19 6.57
CA GLU A 46 -13.96 -3.06 5.40
C GLU A 46 -12.64 -3.39 4.71
N VAL A 47 -11.73 -2.42 4.60
CA VAL A 47 -10.37 -2.66 4.07
C VAL A 47 -9.60 -3.65 4.95
N ALA A 48 -9.65 -3.48 6.27
CA ALA A 48 -9.03 -4.41 7.21
C ALA A 48 -9.69 -5.80 7.17
N ASN A 49 -11.01 -5.88 6.99
CA ASN A 49 -11.72 -7.13 6.77
C ASN A 49 -11.24 -7.80 5.49
N ARG A 50 -11.10 -7.05 4.39
CA ARG A 50 -10.65 -7.60 3.12
C ARG A 50 -9.24 -8.14 3.18
N GLU A 51 -8.30 -7.41 3.78
CA GLU A 51 -6.92 -7.86 3.96
C GLU A 51 -6.85 -9.20 4.71
N ARG A 52 -7.71 -9.40 5.72
CA ARG A 52 -7.74 -10.66 6.48
C ARG A 52 -8.33 -11.85 5.73
N ASN A 53 -9.20 -11.59 4.76
CA ASN A 53 -9.97 -12.63 4.07
C ASN A 53 -9.48 -12.90 2.64
N VAL A 54 -8.70 -11.98 2.07
CA VAL A 54 -8.20 -12.04 0.69
C VAL A 54 -6.71 -11.75 0.72
N GLU A 55 -5.93 -12.81 0.60
CA GLU A 55 -4.48 -12.71 0.40
C GLU A 55 -4.21 -12.22 -1.03
N PRO A 56 -3.57 -11.06 -1.22
CA PRO A 56 -3.21 -10.58 -2.56
C PRO A 56 -2.12 -11.45 -3.18
N THR A 57 -2.17 -11.62 -4.50
CA THR A 57 -1.06 -12.26 -5.22
C THR A 57 0.13 -11.30 -5.32
N ASP A 58 1.33 -11.81 -5.60
CA ASP A 58 2.51 -10.96 -5.86
C ASP A 58 2.25 -9.93 -6.97
N ALA A 59 1.49 -10.31 -7.99
CA ALA A 59 1.09 -9.40 -9.07
C ALA A 59 0.17 -8.28 -8.57
N ASP A 60 -0.74 -8.58 -7.63
CA ASP A 60 -1.60 -7.57 -7.01
C ASP A 60 -0.77 -6.61 -6.15
N LEU A 61 0.16 -7.14 -5.35
CA LEU A 61 1.06 -6.34 -4.51
C LEU A 61 1.87 -5.36 -5.36
N MET A 62 2.50 -5.84 -6.44
CA MET A 62 3.24 -4.98 -7.38
C MET A 62 2.34 -3.92 -8.05
N ALA A 63 1.12 -4.28 -8.43
CA ALA A 63 0.18 -3.32 -9.01
C ALA A 63 -0.24 -2.25 -8.00
N CYS A 64 -0.44 -2.62 -6.74
CA CYS A 64 -0.74 -1.69 -5.66
C CYS A 64 0.45 -0.77 -5.34
N GLU A 65 1.68 -1.28 -5.35
CA GLU A 65 2.90 -0.47 -5.18
C GLU A 65 3.04 0.57 -6.30
N GLN A 66 2.89 0.16 -7.56
CA GLN A 66 2.91 1.10 -8.69
C GLN A 66 1.82 2.17 -8.61
N ARG A 67 0.65 1.81 -8.08
CA ARG A 67 -0.45 2.76 -7.84
C ARG A 67 -0.15 3.69 -6.68
N LEU A 68 0.54 3.26 -5.64
CA LEU A 68 0.98 4.15 -4.56
C LEU A 68 1.95 5.23 -5.06
N GLU A 69 2.72 4.94 -6.12
CA GLU A 69 3.61 5.92 -6.76
C GLU A 69 2.87 6.91 -7.67
N THR A 70 1.75 6.49 -8.28
CA THR A 70 1.03 7.27 -9.29
C THR A 70 -0.24 7.94 -8.76
N CYS A 71 -0.85 7.39 -7.72
CA CYS A 71 -2.00 7.95 -7.03
C CYS A 71 -1.54 9.08 -6.11
N THR A 72 -1.72 10.33 -6.54
CA THR A 72 -1.19 11.51 -5.83
C THR A 72 -2.02 11.94 -4.62
N ILE A 73 -2.83 11.03 -4.04
CA ILE A 73 -3.58 11.29 -2.80
C ILE A 73 -2.60 11.35 -1.63
N GLN A 74 -2.72 12.39 -0.82
CA GLN A 74 -1.90 12.64 0.37
C GLN A 74 -2.79 12.52 1.60
N ALA A 75 -2.40 11.68 2.55
CA ALA A 75 -3.18 11.37 3.76
C ALA A 75 -3.47 12.59 4.64
N ASP A 76 -2.63 13.63 4.58
CA ASP A 76 -2.73 14.87 5.34
C ASP A 76 -3.33 16.04 4.54
N ASN A 77 -3.75 15.81 3.30
CA ASN A 77 -4.30 16.83 2.42
C ASN A 77 -5.53 16.32 1.67
N ARG A 78 -6.72 16.55 2.22
CA ARG A 78 -8.00 16.15 1.61
C ARG A 78 -8.24 16.76 0.22
N ALA A 79 -7.64 17.91 -0.11
CA ALA A 79 -7.78 18.49 -1.45
C ALA A 79 -7.10 17.63 -2.54
N SER A 80 -6.16 16.75 -2.16
CA SER A 80 -5.57 15.79 -3.10
C SER A 80 -6.56 14.74 -3.60
N CYS A 81 -7.72 14.58 -2.94
CA CYS A 81 -8.78 13.66 -3.34
C CYS A 81 -9.53 14.11 -4.60
N ASP A 82 -9.42 15.38 -5.00
CA ASP A 82 -10.10 15.91 -6.19
C ASP A 82 -9.66 15.19 -7.47
N ILE A 83 -8.47 14.56 -7.48
CA ILE A 83 -8.02 13.73 -8.59
C ILE A 83 -8.99 12.58 -8.88
N LEU A 84 -9.69 12.07 -7.86
CA LEU A 84 -10.66 10.98 -8.00
C LEU A 84 -11.93 11.39 -8.76
N GLN A 85 -12.14 12.68 -8.99
CA GLN A 85 -13.22 13.17 -9.83
C GLN A 85 -12.89 13.04 -11.33
N THR A 86 -11.60 12.93 -11.67
CA THR A 86 -11.11 12.74 -13.04
C THR A 86 -10.96 11.26 -13.38
N ASP A 87 -11.09 10.92 -14.66
CA ASP A 87 -10.91 9.53 -15.08
C ASP A 87 -9.43 9.13 -15.04
N GLU A 88 -8.53 10.06 -15.34
CA GLU A 88 -7.08 9.87 -15.20
C GLU A 88 -6.67 9.56 -13.76
N GLY A 89 -7.22 10.30 -12.79
CA GLY A 89 -6.93 10.05 -11.37
C GLY A 89 -7.54 8.74 -10.87
N LYS A 90 -8.74 8.36 -11.32
CA LYS A 90 -9.31 7.04 -11.03
C LYS A 90 -8.45 5.92 -11.62
N LEU A 91 -7.92 6.08 -12.83
CA LEU A 91 -7.00 5.11 -13.45
C LEU A 91 -5.70 5.00 -12.64
N ALA A 92 -5.09 6.13 -12.29
CA ALA A 92 -3.86 6.19 -11.49
C ALA A 92 -4.02 5.52 -10.12
N CYS A 93 -5.17 5.69 -9.47
CA CYS A 93 -5.48 5.06 -8.19
C CYS A 93 -6.09 3.64 -8.31
N GLY A 94 -6.24 3.10 -9.52
CA GLY A 94 -6.76 1.74 -9.75
C GLY A 94 -8.25 1.55 -9.51
N LEU A 95 -9.04 2.62 -9.57
CA LEU A 95 -10.50 2.63 -9.39
C LEU A 95 -11.27 2.50 -10.71
N SER A 96 -10.58 2.49 -11.85
CA SER A 96 -11.17 2.28 -13.18
C SER A 96 -10.25 1.40 -14.05
N ARG A 97 -10.81 0.83 -15.12
CA ARG A 97 -10.14 -0.05 -16.08
C ARG A 97 -10.32 0.44 -17.50
#